data_AF-X1CWB3-F1
#
_entry.id   AF-X1CWB3-F1
#
_cell.length_a   1.000
_cell.length_b   1.000
_cell.length_c   1.000
_cell.angle_alpha   90.00
_cell.angle_beta   90.00
_cell.angle_gamma   90.00
#
_symmetry.space_group_name_H-M   'P 1'
#
loop_
_entity.id
_entity.type
_entity.pdbx_description
1 polymer ?
#
loop_
_entity_poly.entity_id
_entity_poly.type
_entity_poly.pdbx_seq_one_letter_code
_entity_poly.pdbx_strand_id
1 'polypeptide(L)'
;MNKYAISKDNHLKRIEKVRNFMDKEELGSMVFFSPLSIYYLTGYHFIATERPVCLVLPRSKEPWFYVPRLEQEHLIEKIPWVEREIYFEYP
;
A
#
# COMPACT_ATOMS: atom_id res chain seq x y z
N MET A 1 2.71 -15.92 -13.93
CA MET A 1 1.76 -15.44 -12.89
C MET A 1 1.06 -16.64 -12.27
N ASN A 2 0.99 -16.70 -10.94
CA ASN A 2 0.29 -17.77 -10.23
C ASN A 2 -1.22 -17.71 -10.56
N LYS A 3 -1.85 -18.84 -10.91
CA LYS A 3 -3.26 -18.93 -11.31
C LYS A 3 -4.23 -18.36 -10.27
N TYR A 4 -3.80 -18.33 -9.00
CA TYR A 4 -4.61 -17.89 -7.86
C TYR A 4 -4.25 -16.49 -7.34
N ALA A 5 -3.30 -15.79 -7.98
CA ALA A 5 -2.97 -14.42 -7.58
C ALA A 5 -4.06 -13.44 -8.00
N ILE A 6 -4.40 -12.49 -7.11
CA ILE A 6 -5.30 -11.39 -7.43
C ILE A 6 -4.59 -10.48 -8.45
N SER A 7 -5.30 -10.11 -9.52
CA SER A 7 -4.73 -9.24 -10.54
C SER A 7 -4.57 -7.81 -10.06
N LYS A 8 -3.63 -7.06 -10.65
CA LYS A 8 -3.46 -5.62 -10.42
C LYS A 8 -4.79 -4.86 -10.60
N ASP A 9 -5.56 -5.16 -11.63
CA ASP A 9 -6.84 -4.49 -11.89
C ASP A 9 -7.86 -4.68 -10.76
N ASN A 10 -7.84 -5.84 -10.09
CA ASN A 10 -8.71 -6.05 -8.93
C ASN A 10 -8.29 -5.19 -7.74
N HIS A 11 -6.98 -5.02 -7.52
CA HIS A 11 -6.45 -4.10 -6.50
C HIS A 11 -6.82 -2.65 -6.80
N LEU A 12 -6.66 -2.21 -8.06
CA LEU A 12 -7.08 -0.87 -8.50
C LEU A 12 -8.58 -0.63 -8.27
N LYS A 13 -9.44 -1.60 -8.61
CA LYS A 13 -10.89 -1.51 -8.32
C LYS A 13 -11.21 -1.40 -6.83
N ARG A 14 -10.40 -1.99 -5.95
CA ARG A 14 -10.56 -1.86 -4.49
C ARG A 14 -10.13 -0.47 -4.02
N ILE A 15 -9.03 0.05 -4.53
CA ILE A 15 -8.56 1.42 -4.27
C ILE A 15 -9.61 2.44 -4.70
N GLU A 16 -10.23 2.27 -5.86
CA GLU A 16 -11.31 3.17 -6.33
C GLU A 16 -12.52 3.18 -5.39
N LYS A 17 -12.87 2.05 -4.76
CA LYS A 17 -13.93 2.02 -3.75
C LYS A 17 -13.56 2.85 -2.52
N VAL A 18 -12.30 2.82 -2.09
CA VAL A 18 -11.81 3.65 -0.99
C VAL A 18 -11.83 5.12 -1.38
N ARG A 19 -11.40 5.48 -2.60
CA ARG A 19 -11.47 6.86 -3.09
C ARG A 19 -12.91 7.37 -3.14
N ASN A 20 -13.86 6.58 -3.64
CA ASN A 20 -15.28 6.93 -3.63
C ASN A 20 -15.82 7.18 -2.21
N PHE A 21 -15.31 6.47 -1.21
CA PHE A 21 -15.62 6.74 0.20
C PHE A 21 -14.97 8.05 0.67
N MET A 22 -13.67 8.24 0.39
CA MET A 22 -12.96 9.48 0.71
C MET A 22 -13.60 10.72 0.06
N ASP A 23 -14.14 10.58 -1.15
CA ASP A 23 -14.85 11.65 -1.85
C ASP A 23 -16.11 12.08 -1.10
N LYS A 24 -16.88 11.12 -0.58
CA LYS A 24 -18.13 11.36 0.18
C LYS A 24 -17.86 11.98 1.55
N GLU A 25 -16.78 11.55 2.18
CA GLU A 25 -16.37 12.02 3.51
C GLU A 25 -15.43 13.24 3.44
N GLU A 26 -15.21 13.80 2.24
CA GLU A 26 -14.36 14.98 2.01
C GLU A 26 -12.91 14.84 2.53
N LEU A 27 -12.35 13.63 2.47
CA LEU A 27 -11.01 13.32 2.97
C LEU A 27 -9.92 13.57 1.91
N GLY A 28 -8.82 14.20 2.32
CA GLY A 28 -7.66 14.43 1.44
C GLY A 28 -6.81 13.18 1.18
N SER A 29 -6.54 12.40 2.23
CA SER A 29 -5.74 11.18 2.18
C SER A 29 -6.16 10.21 3.28
N MET A 30 -6.01 8.91 3.04
CA MET A 30 -6.08 7.87 4.07
C MET A 30 -4.72 7.19 4.23
N VAL A 31 -4.37 6.86 5.47
CA VAL A 31 -3.13 6.12 5.79
C VAL A 31 -3.51 4.79 6.43
N PHE A 32 -3.01 3.69 5.86
CA PHE A 32 -3.29 2.35 6.32
C PHE A 32 -2.04 1.77 7.00
N PHE A 33 -2.16 1.39 8.27
CA PHE A 33 -1.13 0.66 9.02
C PHE A 33 -1.44 -0.83 9.16
N SER A 34 -2.70 -1.23 8.97
CA SER A 34 -3.12 -2.62 9.09
C SER A 34 -2.51 -3.46 7.95
N PRO A 35 -1.76 -4.53 8.26
CA PRO A 35 -1.23 -5.45 7.24
C PRO A 35 -2.35 -6.06 6.38
N LEU A 36 -3.51 -6.33 6.99
CA LEU A 36 -4.67 -6.87 6.28
C LEU A 36 -5.24 -5.87 5.27
N SER A 37 -5.35 -4.59 5.65
CA SER A 37 -5.83 -3.54 4.74
C SER A 37 -4.84 -3.31 3.61
N ILE A 38 -3.55 -3.26 3.92
CA ILE A 38 -2.46 -3.13 2.94
C ILE A 38 -2.49 -4.31 1.96
N TYR A 39 -2.57 -5.54 2.47
CA TYR A 39 -2.69 -6.74 1.65
C TYR A 39 -3.94 -6.72 0.77
N TYR A 40 -5.09 -6.33 1.32
CA TYR A 40 -6.33 -6.25 0.56
C TYR A 40 -6.22 -5.26 -0.61
N LEU A 41 -5.61 -4.09 -0.37
CA LEU A 41 -5.50 -3.02 -1.35
C LEU A 41 -4.38 -3.24 -2.38
N THR A 42 -3.27 -3.86 -1.98
CA THR A 42 -2.06 -3.92 -2.83
C THR A 42 -1.57 -5.33 -3.15
N GLY A 43 -1.94 -6.31 -2.34
CA GLY A 43 -1.39 -7.66 -2.38
C GLY A 43 -0.08 -7.82 -1.60
N TYR A 44 0.45 -6.74 -1.01
CA TYR A 44 1.67 -6.81 -0.20
C TYR A 44 1.41 -7.50 1.13
N HIS A 45 2.27 -8.45 1.49
CA HIS A 45 2.20 -9.17 2.76
C HIS A 45 3.52 -8.98 3.49
N PHE A 46 3.45 -8.60 4.76
CA PHE A 46 4.60 -8.39 5.63
C PHE A 46 4.22 -8.72 7.07
N ILE A 47 5.22 -8.94 7.91
CA ILE A 47 5.03 -9.13 9.34
C ILE A 47 5.07 -7.74 9.99
N ALA A 48 3.95 -7.32 10.61
CA ALA A 48 3.94 -6.09 11.39
C ALA A 48 4.84 -6.25 12.61
N THR A 49 5.80 -5.34 12.75
CA THR A 49 6.70 -5.24 13.90
C THR A 49 6.61 -3.82 14.48
N GLU A 50 7.55 -3.44 15.34
CA GLU A 50 7.70 -2.06 15.79
C GLU A 50 8.01 -1.07 14.66
N ARG A 51 8.54 -1.57 13.53
CA ARG A 51 8.87 -0.75 12.36
C ARG A 51 7.59 -0.35 11.62
N PRO A 52 7.26 0.95 11.53
CA PRO A 52 6.07 1.36 10.81
C PRO A 52 6.20 1.04 9.32
N VAL A 53 5.18 0.37 8.81
CA VAL A 53 4.91 0.19 7.38
C VAL A 53 3.52 0.74 7.16
N CYS A 54 3.38 1.70 6.25
CA CYS A 54 2.05 2.19 5.90
C CYS A 54 1.88 2.41 4.40
N LEU A 55 0.63 2.29 3.96
CA LEU A 55 0.19 2.67 2.64
C LEU A 55 -0.51 4.02 2.76
N VAL A 56 -0.01 5.02 2.05
CA VAL A 56 -0.67 6.31 1.92
C VAL A 56 -1.47 6.31 0.62
N LEU A 57 -2.77 6.58 0.73
CA LEU A 57 -3.68 6.69 -0.39
C LEU A 57 -4.23 8.12 -0.45
N PRO A 58 -3.70 8.96 -1.35
CA PRO A 58 -4.28 10.27 -1.64
C PRO A 58 -5.58 10.14 -2.45
N ARG A 59 -6.48 11.11 -2.29
CA ARG A 59 -7.76 11.18 -3.02
C ARG A 59 -7.58 11.16 -4.54
N SER A 60 -6.58 11.87 -5.07
CA SER A 60 -6.43 12.11 -6.51
C SER A 60 -5.02 11.83 -7.05
N LYS A 61 -4.18 11.10 -6.30
CA LYS A 61 -2.83 10.69 -6.73
C LYS A 61 -2.62 9.21 -6.48
N GLU A 62 -1.63 8.62 -7.15
CA GLU A 62 -1.25 7.23 -6.93
C GLU A 62 -0.90 6.96 -5.45
N PRO A 63 -1.24 5.77 -4.94
CA PRO A 63 -0.83 5.38 -3.60
C PRO A 63 0.68 5.14 -3.55
N TRP A 64 1.24 5.24 -2.36
CA TRP A 64 2.65 4.99 -2.12
C TRP A 64 2.86 4.37 -0.73
N PHE A 65 3.94 3.60 -0.60
CA PHE A 65 4.35 2.99 0.65
C PHE A 65 5.33 3.89 1.41
N TYR A 66 5.16 4.03 2.72
CA TYR A 66 6.20 4.54 3.61
C TYR A 66 6.77 3.37 4.42
N VAL A 67 8.04 3.04 4.21
CA VAL A 67 8.62 1.78 4.69
C VAL A 67 10.10 1.90 5.06
N PRO A 68 10.59 1.02 5.95
CA PRO A 68 12.01 0.96 6.25
C PRO A 68 12.79 0.50 5.03
N ARG A 69 14.07 0.88 4.96
CA ARG A 69 14.97 0.49 3.86
C ARG A 69 15.04 -1.02 3.65
N LEU A 70 14.95 -1.79 4.73
CA LEU A 70 14.99 -3.26 4.68
C LEU A 70 13.88 -3.87 3.81
N GLU A 71 12.72 -3.21 3.69
CA GLU A 71 11.57 -3.70 2.92
C GLU A 71 11.60 -3.31 1.45
N GLN A 72 12.57 -2.48 1.03
CA GLN A 72 12.60 -1.89 -0.30
C GLN A 72 12.67 -2.96 -1.41
N GLU A 73 13.57 -3.94 -1.28
CA GLU A 73 13.79 -4.98 -2.29
C GLU A 73 12.56 -5.87 -2.45
N HIS A 74 11.96 -6.31 -1.34
CA HIS A 74 10.73 -7.11 -1.34
C HIS A 74 9.57 -6.37 -2.02
N LEU A 75 9.42 -5.07 -1.77
CA LEU A 75 8.41 -4.26 -2.43
C LEU A 75 8.66 -4.10 -3.94
N ILE A 76 9.91 -4.04 -4.40
CA ILE A 76 10.23 -3.94 -5.85
C ILE A 76 9.73 -5.23 -6.52
N GLU A 77 10.03 -6.36 -5.90
CA GLU A 77 9.71 -7.67 -6.47
C GLU A 77 8.21 -7.97 -6.46
N LYS A 78 7.54 -7.72 -5.32
CA LYS A 78 6.14 -8.11 -5.15
C LYS A 78 5.17 -7.09 -5.73
N ILE A 79 5.39 -5.81 -5.46
CA ILE A 79 4.46 -4.73 -5.77
C ILE A 79 5.19 -3.61 -6.57
N PRO A 80 5.64 -3.90 -7.81
CA PRO A 80 6.36 -2.92 -8.62
C PRO A 80 5.49 -1.75 -9.08
N TRP A 81 4.16 -1.84 -8.93
CA TRP A 81 3.21 -0.86 -9.43
C TRP A 81 2.83 0.23 -8.41
N VAL A 82 3.31 0.14 -7.18
CA VAL A 82 3.10 1.16 -6.13
C VAL A 82 4.43 1.83 -5.85
N GLU A 83 4.44 3.16 -5.80
CA GLU A 83 5.62 3.93 -5.42
C GLU A 83 5.95 3.74 -3.94
N ARG A 84 7.15 4.17 -3.54
CA ARG A 84 7.61 4.01 -2.16
C ARG A 84 8.51 5.17 -1.75
N GLU A 85 8.32 5.59 -0.52
CA GLU A 85 9.19 6.50 0.20
C GLU A 85 9.88 5.69 1.30
N ILE A 86 11.21 5.73 1.29
CA ILE A 86 12.04 4.95 2.20
C ILE A 86 12.51 5.86 3.33
N TYR A 87 12.26 5.47 4.57
CA TYR A 87 12.85 6.14 5.72
C TYR A 87 14.13 5.47 6.18
N PHE A 88 15.04 6.31 6.68
CA PHE A 88 16.27 5.85 7.28
C PHE A 88 16.01 5.33 8.69
N GLU A 89 16.46 4.12 8.97
CA GLU A 89 16.49 3.56 10.32
C GLU A 89 17.88 3.76 10.92
N TYR A 90 17.93 4.31 12.14
CA TYR A 90 19.15 4.33 12.92
C TYR A 90 19.52 2.89 13.33
N PRO A 91 20.81 2.53 13.40
CA PRO A 91 21.25 1.21 13.86
C PRO A 91 20.62 0.77 15.18
#